data_AF-A0A8T8SLW2-F1
#
_entry.id   AF-A0A8T8SLW2-F1
#
_cell.length_a   1.000
_cell.length_b   1.000
_cell.length_c   1.000
_cell.angle_alpha   90.00
_cell.angle_beta   90.00
_cell.angle_gamma   90.00
#
_symmetry.space_group_name_H-M   'P 1'
#
loop_
_entity.id
_entity.type
_entity.pdbx_description
1 polymer ?
#
loop_
_entity_poly.entity_id
_entity_poly.type
_entity_poly.pdbx_seq_one_letter_code
_entity_poly.pdbx_strand_id
1 'polypeptide(L)'
;MSSVQEWVKADSGQWKLSIPGELLLELVELGCRDADIVIMLDCSPGTIYRRRKEMGIEKWNTSIDEQALVEHLVKLRSVHSNTDGERGTMGALNSLGIRVSRSRLRTAIKALDPIGVTSR
;
A
#
# COMPACT_ATOMS: atom_id res chain seq x y z
N MET A 1 -6.83 -29.67 1.78
CA MET A 1 -6.29 -28.30 1.81
C MET A 1 -5.07 -28.31 0.90
N SER A 2 -5.15 -27.71 -0.29
CA SER A 2 -3.94 -27.57 -1.11
C SER A 2 -2.97 -26.65 -0.37
N SER A 3 -1.69 -26.99 -0.38
CA SER A 3 -0.67 -26.10 0.15
C SER A 3 -0.76 -24.78 -0.62
N VAL A 4 -0.97 -23.67 0.09
CA VAL A 4 -1.03 -22.31 -0.48
C VAL A 4 0.31 -21.92 -1.15
N GLN A 5 1.35 -22.72 -0.91
CA GLN A 5 2.72 -22.47 -1.35
C GLN A 5 3.39 -23.78 -1.77
N GLU A 6 4.09 -23.73 -2.90
CA GLU A 6 4.81 -24.87 -3.46
C GLU A 6 6.25 -24.47 -3.79
N TRP A 7 7.23 -25.34 -3.51
CA TRP A 7 8.58 -25.11 -3.99
C TRP A 7 8.69 -25.52 -5.46
N VAL A 8 9.10 -24.58 -6.31
CA VAL A 8 9.28 -24.79 -7.75
C VAL A 8 10.75 -24.60 -8.13
N LYS A 9 11.23 -25.39 -9.07
CA LYS A 9 12.59 -25.29 -9.58
C LYS A 9 12.61 -24.26 -10.71
N ALA A 10 13.41 -23.21 -10.58
CA ALA A 10 13.62 -22.22 -11.63
C ALA A 10 14.51 -22.79 -12.75
N ASP A 11 14.51 -22.12 -13.91
CA ASP A 11 15.38 -22.48 -15.06
C ASP A 11 16.87 -22.48 -14.70
N SER A 12 17.28 -21.68 -13.71
CA SER A 12 18.64 -21.68 -13.15
C SER A 12 18.96 -22.89 -12.29
N GLY A 13 18.01 -23.80 -12.07
CA GLY A 13 18.10 -24.95 -11.18
C GLY A 13 17.87 -24.64 -9.70
N GLN A 14 17.75 -23.37 -9.31
CA GLN A 14 17.49 -22.94 -7.93
C GLN A 14 16.03 -23.19 -7.55
N TRP A 15 15.80 -23.64 -6.31
CA TRP A 15 14.46 -23.73 -5.75
C TRP A 15 13.93 -22.35 -5.35
N LYS A 16 12.69 -22.07 -5.71
CA LYS A 16 11.96 -20.84 -5.37
C LYS A 16 10.63 -21.20 -4.74
N LEU A 17 10.21 -20.43 -3.74
CA LEU A 17 8.85 -20.51 -3.24
C LEU A 17 7.91 -19.93 -4.28
N SER A 18 7.00 -20.75 -4.79
CA SER A 18 5.91 -20.33 -5.65
C SER A 18 4.79 -19.78 -4.78
N ILE A 19 4.49 -18.51 -4.99
CA ILE A 19 3.33 -17.84 -4.42
C ILE A 19 2.37 -17.64 -5.59
N PRO A 20 1.11 -18.10 -5.49
CA PRO A 20 0.10 -17.84 -6.50
C PRO A 20 0.00 -16.34 -6.78
N GLY A 21 0.06 -16.00 -8.06
CA GLY A 21 0.12 -14.61 -8.47
C GLY A 21 -1.13 -13.81 -8.11
N GLU A 22 -2.29 -14.43 -8.31
CA GLU A 22 -3.60 -13.86 -7.96
C GLU A 22 -3.71 -13.54 -6.47
N LEU A 23 -3.25 -14.45 -5.60
CA LEU A 23 -3.23 -14.22 -4.15
C LEU A 23 -2.38 -13.01 -3.78
N LEU A 24 -1.18 -12.89 -4.37
CA LEU A 24 -0.30 -11.76 -4.10
C LEU A 24 -0.88 -10.43 -4.61
N LEU A 25 -1.54 -10.45 -5.76
CA LEU A 25 -2.24 -9.29 -6.30
C LEU A 25 -3.40 -8.87 -5.37
N GLU A 26 -4.24 -9.82 -4.97
CA GLU A 26 -5.39 -9.58 -4.09
C GLU A 26 -4.95 -8.98 -2.74
N LEU A 27 -3.91 -9.54 -2.10
CA LEU A 27 -3.37 -8.99 -0.85
C LEU A 27 -2.83 -7.56 -1.01
N VAL A 28 -2.26 -7.25 -2.18
CA VAL A 28 -1.79 -5.89 -2.49
C VAL A 28 -2.96 -4.94 -2.70
N GLU A 29 -4.00 -5.35 -3.43
CA GLU A 29 -5.22 -4.57 -3.68
C GLU A 29 -6.02 -4.32 -2.40
N LEU A 30 -5.98 -5.25 -1.44
CA LEU A 30 -6.53 -5.09 -0.09
C LEU A 30 -5.69 -4.13 0.80
N GLY A 31 -4.58 -3.61 0.29
CA GLY A 31 -3.72 -2.66 1.00
C GLY A 31 -2.81 -3.28 2.06
N CYS A 32 -2.67 -4.62 2.10
CA CYS A 32 -1.78 -5.28 3.06
C CYS A 32 -0.33 -4.82 2.87
N ARG A 33 0.40 -4.54 3.96
CA ARG A 33 1.82 -4.13 3.85
C ARG A 33 2.67 -5.34 3.48
N ASP A 34 3.83 -5.12 2.86
CA ASP A 34 4.70 -6.24 2.46
C ASP A 34 5.16 -7.00 3.71
N ALA A 35 5.38 -6.30 4.83
CA ALA A 35 5.68 -6.91 6.11
C ALA A 35 4.55 -7.81 6.62
N ASP A 36 3.28 -7.44 6.40
CA ASP A 36 2.13 -8.25 6.80
C ASP A 36 2.00 -9.47 5.88
N ILE A 37 2.17 -9.28 4.57
CA ILE A 37 2.15 -10.36 3.56
C ILE A 37 3.26 -11.38 3.83
N VAL A 38 4.46 -10.93 4.18
CA VAL A 38 5.60 -11.78 4.59
C VAL A 38 5.22 -12.69 5.74
N ILE A 39 4.51 -12.17 6.74
CA ILE A 39 4.05 -12.93 7.91
C ILE A 39 2.93 -13.90 7.50
N MET A 40 1.94 -13.43 6.74
CA MET A 40 0.80 -14.23 6.27
C MET A 40 1.23 -15.41 5.40
N LEU A 41 2.27 -15.20 4.58
CA LEU A 41 2.80 -16.17 3.64
C LEU A 41 4.11 -16.79 4.14
N ASP A 42 4.46 -16.65 5.42
CA ASP A 42 5.66 -17.24 6.05
C ASP A 42 6.89 -17.29 5.14
N CYS A 43 7.27 -16.15 4.57
CA CYS A 43 8.36 -16.08 3.59
C CYS A 43 9.22 -14.84 3.81
N SER A 44 10.38 -14.79 3.16
CA SER A 44 11.28 -13.63 3.32
C SER A 44 10.75 -12.39 2.59
N PRO A 45 11.05 -11.16 3.07
CA PRO A 45 10.70 -9.92 2.36
C PRO A 45 11.24 -9.87 0.92
N GLY A 46 12.43 -10.43 0.69
CA GLY A 46 13.01 -10.53 -0.65
C GLY A 46 12.18 -11.40 -1.60
N THR A 47 11.47 -12.41 -1.09
CA THR A 47 10.59 -13.27 -1.88
C THR A 47 9.39 -12.48 -2.41
N ILE A 48 8.70 -11.75 -1.54
CA ILE A 48 7.56 -10.89 -1.93
C ILE A 48 8.00 -9.81 -2.91
N TYR A 49 9.10 -9.09 -2.61
CA TYR A 49 9.62 -8.05 -3.49
C TYR A 49 9.91 -8.58 -4.91
N ARG A 50 10.66 -9.69 -4.99
CA ARG A 50 11.02 -10.33 -6.27
C ARG A 50 9.78 -10.81 -7.01
N ARG A 51 8.84 -11.49 -6.33
CA ARG A 51 7.61 -11.98 -6.98
C ARG A 51 6.76 -10.84 -7.53
N ARG A 52 6.56 -9.75 -6.77
CA ARG A 52 5.86 -8.57 -7.29
C ARG A 52 6.54 -8.01 -8.53
N LYS A 53 7.87 -7.93 -8.53
CA LYS A 53 8.65 -7.45 -9.69
C LYS A 53 8.54 -8.36 -10.92
N GLU A 54 8.66 -9.68 -10.73
CA GLU A 54 8.50 -10.68 -11.80
C GLU A 54 7.11 -10.60 -12.45
N MET A 55 6.08 -10.24 -11.66
CA MET A 55 4.70 -10.15 -12.09
C MET A 55 4.24 -8.76 -12.53
N GLY A 56 5.08 -7.73 -12.40
CA GLY A 56 4.68 -6.34 -12.67
C GLY A 56 3.64 -5.78 -11.70
N ILE A 57 3.52 -6.32 -10.47
CA ILE A 57 2.56 -5.84 -9.48
C ILE A 57 3.08 -4.55 -8.85
N GLU A 58 2.48 -3.44 -9.25
CA GLU A 58 2.67 -2.13 -8.63
C GLU A 58 1.77 -1.98 -7.42
N LYS A 59 2.39 -1.74 -6.26
CA LYS A 59 1.68 -1.59 -4.99
C LYS A 59 1.19 -0.17 -4.73
N TRP A 60 2.00 0.79 -5.15
CA TRP A 60 1.86 2.17 -4.74
C TRP A 60 1.64 3.03 -5.96
N ASN A 61 0.50 3.69 -6.04
CA ASN A 61 0.34 4.85 -6.91
C ASN A 61 1.08 6.03 -6.25
N THR A 62 2.28 6.32 -6.76
CA THR A 62 3.10 7.47 -6.35
C THR A 62 2.91 8.70 -7.24
N SER A 63 2.20 8.53 -8.35
CA SER A 63 2.07 9.52 -9.42
C SER A 63 0.70 10.19 -9.46
N ILE A 64 -0.13 9.96 -8.43
CA ILE A 64 -1.39 10.69 -8.25
C ILE A 64 -1.12 12.19 -8.33
N ASP A 65 -1.98 12.96 -9.00
CA ASP A 65 -1.88 14.41 -9.06
C ASP A 65 -2.44 15.08 -7.79
N GLU A 66 -2.36 16.41 -7.71
CA GLU A 66 -2.81 17.17 -6.54
C GLU A 66 -4.34 17.19 -6.40
N GLN A 67 -5.07 17.32 -7.51
CA GLN A 67 -6.53 17.37 -7.52
C GLN A 67 -7.13 16.05 -7.04
N ALA A 68 -6.67 14.93 -7.59
CA ALA A 68 -7.07 13.59 -7.18
C ALA A 68 -6.70 13.33 -5.70
N LEU A 69 -5.51 13.76 -5.25
CA LEU A 69 -5.13 13.65 -3.84
C LEU A 69 -6.11 14.40 -2.93
N VAL A 70 -6.50 15.63 -3.30
CA VAL A 70 -7.48 16.43 -2.56
C VAL A 70 -8.84 15.74 -2.52
N GLU A 71 -9.31 15.18 -3.62
CA GLU A 71 -10.57 14.42 -3.68
C GLU A 71 -10.56 13.19 -2.75
N HIS A 72 -9.46 12.44 -2.74
CA HIS A 72 -9.28 11.33 -1.79
C HIS A 72 -9.30 11.82 -0.34
N LEU A 73 -8.67 12.95 -0.03
CA LEU A 73 -8.67 13.53 1.32
C LEU A 73 -10.06 13.99 1.77
N VAL A 74 -10.83 14.60 0.87
CA VAL A 74 -12.24 14.98 1.14
C VAL A 74 -13.07 13.74 1.44
N LYS A 75 -12.94 12.70 0.61
CA LYS A 75 -13.64 11.42 0.82
C LYS A 75 -13.23 10.73 2.12
N LEU A 76 -11.94 10.78 2.47
CA LEU A 76 -11.47 10.21 3.74
C LEU A 76 -12.05 10.94 4.95
N ARG A 77 -12.15 12.28 4.90
CA ARG A 77 -12.77 13.09 5.96
C ARG A 77 -14.28 12.90 6.08
N SER A 78 -14.98 12.52 5.01
CA SER A 78 -16.42 12.25 5.10
C SER A 78 -16.74 10.88 5.71
N VAL A 79 -15.82 9.92 5.61
CA VAL A 79 -15.98 8.55 6.13
C VAL A 79 -15.45 8.39 7.56
N HIS A 80 -14.48 9.22 7.97
CA HIS A 80 -13.86 9.15 9.30
C HIS A 80 -14.15 10.40 10.14
N SER A 81 -13.93 10.31 11.45
CA SER A 81 -14.01 11.48 12.33
C SER A 81 -12.93 12.50 11.97
N ASN A 82 -13.26 13.81 11.98
CA ASN A 82 -12.34 14.94 11.77
C ASN A 82 -11.19 15.05 12.79
N THR A 83 -10.96 14.02 13.60
CA THR A 83 -9.89 13.94 14.60
C THR A 83 -8.63 13.29 14.07
N ASP A 84 -8.68 12.59 12.93
CA ASP A 84 -7.52 11.91 12.36
C ASP A 84 -6.44 12.90 11.94
N GLY A 85 -5.31 12.86 12.64
CA GLY A 85 -4.14 13.67 12.30
C GLY A 85 -3.38 13.10 11.09
N GLU A 86 -2.30 13.79 10.70
CA GLU A 86 -1.45 13.47 9.54
C GLU A 86 -1.09 11.97 9.42
N ARG A 87 -0.77 11.32 10.55
CA ARG A 87 -0.44 9.89 10.58
C ARG A 87 -1.62 8.98 10.22
N GLY A 88 -2.82 9.29 10.71
CA GLY A 88 -4.03 8.53 10.40
C GLY A 88 -4.39 8.68 8.93
N THR A 89 -4.38 9.91 8.42
CA THR A 89 -4.62 10.21 7.00
C THR A 89 -3.61 9.50 6.09
N MET A 90 -2.32 9.51 6.44
CA MET A 90 -1.29 8.78 5.69
C MET A 90 -1.55 7.27 5.71
N GLY A 91 -1.96 6.71 6.86
CA GLY A 91 -2.35 5.31 6.98
C GLY A 91 -3.51 4.94 6.04
N ALA A 92 -4.54 5.78 6.01
CA ALA A 92 -5.71 5.58 5.16
C ALA A 92 -5.39 5.69 3.65
N LEU A 93 -4.53 6.63 3.25
CA LEU A 93 -4.05 6.70 1.87
C LEU A 93 -3.26 5.44 1.50
N ASN A 94 -2.39 4.95 2.40
CA ASN A 94 -1.66 3.72 2.17
C ASN A 94 -2.57 2.49 2.05
N SER A 95 -3.67 2.40 2.81
CA SER A 95 -4.62 1.30 2.62
C SER A 95 -5.34 1.36 1.27
N LEU A 96 -5.40 2.53 0.63
CA LEU A 96 -5.93 2.70 -0.73
C LEU A 96 -4.87 2.53 -1.82
N GLY A 97 -3.66 2.06 -1.47
CA GLY A 97 -2.55 1.92 -2.42
C GLY A 97 -1.95 3.25 -2.87
N ILE A 98 -2.26 4.37 -2.22
CA ILE A 98 -1.73 5.70 -2.57
C ILE A 98 -0.56 6.04 -1.66
N ARG A 99 0.59 6.38 -2.26
CA ARG A 99 1.78 6.78 -1.52
C ARG A 99 2.21 8.19 -1.89
N VAL A 100 2.14 9.09 -0.92
CA VAL A 100 2.55 10.49 -1.07
C VAL A 100 3.59 10.87 -0.03
N SER A 101 4.41 11.88 -0.33
CA SER A 101 5.36 12.41 0.66
C SER A 101 4.63 13.16 1.77
N ARG A 102 5.23 13.22 2.97
CA ARG A 102 4.66 13.95 4.11
C ARG A 102 4.49 15.45 3.81
N SER A 103 5.45 16.06 3.13
CA SER A 103 5.36 17.46 2.72
C SER A 103 4.16 17.70 1.82
N ARG A 104 3.97 16.84 0.81
CA ARG A 104 2.86 16.95 -0.15
C ARG A 104 1.50 16.72 0.51
N LEU A 105 1.41 15.74 1.42
CA LEU A 105 0.22 15.53 2.24
C LEU A 105 -0.12 16.77 3.08
N ARG A 106 0.87 17.38 3.74
CA ARG A 106 0.66 18.59 4.54
C ARG A 106 0.19 19.78 3.72
N THR A 107 0.74 19.97 2.52
CA THR A 107 0.29 21.01 1.60
C THR A 107 -1.16 20.81 1.21
N ALA A 108 -1.53 19.59 0.80
CA ALA A 108 -2.91 19.27 0.41
C ALA A 108 -3.90 19.45 1.58
N ILE A 109 -3.52 19.01 2.80
CA ILE A 109 -4.34 19.21 4.01
C ILE A 109 -4.52 20.69 4.33
N LYS A 110 -3.47 21.51 4.21
CA LYS A 110 -3.55 22.97 4.43
C LYS A 110 -4.44 23.66 3.39
N ALA A 111 -4.38 23.23 2.13
CA ALA A 111 -5.25 23.76 1.09
C ALA A 111 -6.73 23.45 1.37
N LEU A 112 -7.02 22.27 1.94
CA LEU A 112 -8.36 21.84 2.32
C LEU A 112 -8.90 22.50 3.60
N ASP A 113 -8.04 22.74 4.58
CA ASP A 113 -8.42 23.34 5.87
C ASP A 113 -7.30 24.25 6.37
N PRO A 114 -7.28 25.52 5.92
CA PRO A 114 -6.25 26.46 6.30
C PRO A 114 -6.32 26.90 7.78
N ILE A 115 -7.46 26.69 8.46
CA ILE A 115 -7.71 27.16 9.83
C ILE A 115 -7.33 26.10 10.85
N GLY A 116 -7.68 24.83 10.61
CA GLY A 116 -7.44 23.71 11.53
C GLY A 116 -5.97 23.33 11.73
N VAL A 117 -5.07 23.75 10.84
CA VAL A 117 -3.62 23.41 10.89
C VAL A 117 -2.82 24.34 11.82
N THR A 118 -3.33 25.54 12.14
CA THR A 118 -2.63 26.52 12.98
C THR A 118 -2.74 26.22 14.48
N SER A 119 -3.67 25.35 14.88
CA SER A 119 -4.05 25.15 16.29
C SER A 119 -3.67 23.77 16.86
N ARG A 120 -2.79 23.00 16.21
CA ARG A 120 -2.35 21.67 16.66
C ARG A 120 -0.85 21.47 16.59
#